data_AF-Q2BE65-F1
#
_entry.id   AF-Q2BE65-F1
#
_cell.length_a   1.000
_cell.length_b   1.000
_cell.length_c   1.000
_cell.angle_alpha   90.00
_cell.angle_beta   90.00
_cell.angle_gamma   90.00
#
_symmetry.space_group_name_H-M   'P 1'
#
loop_
_entity.id
_entity.type
_entity.pdbx_description
1 polymer ?
#
loop_
_entity_poly.entity_id
_entity_poly.type
_entity_poly.pdbx_seq_one_letter_code
_entity_poly.pdbx_strand_id
1 'polypeptide(L)'
;MEQIQHQTKMNASEYAVIWSQYINDSLSSCVLQHMLKDAEDKNIREVFEFALELSEPHLEKTKKLLKSENQPLPIGFSEEDVNADAPGLFTDAFKIVYLHIMALHGLTRYAGATSVCSRKDIRQYFMQCTSEALELYDRTTEVALQKGIIDKAPTLHNKQKVHFIKNGYMKGWLGKRRPINAIEISGVFLNMQKTMVKMVLELGFSQVCKSNDVRAYMERARGLCVKHFEILASLLKEENLHVPKVFESEVTDSTVPPFSDKLMLFHITGLLSAAISYYGKAAALSQRRDIVSAYTRMNVEIALIAEDGMQLMIKNAWFEAPPAAADHEALAKE
;
A
#
# COMPACT_ATOMS: atom_id res chain seq x y z
N MET A 1 -8.72 28.22 -35.92
CA MET A 1 -9.11 26.80 -35.73
C MET A 1 -9.91 26.73 -34.45
N GLU A 2 -11.22 26.56 -34.55
CA GLU A 2 -12.05 26.25 -33.38
C GLU A 2 -11.57 24.91 -32.81
N GLN A 3 -11.21 24.89 -31.52
CA GLN A 3 -10.97 23.63 -30.83
C GLN A 3 -12.31 22.90 -30.77
N ILE A 4 -12.47 21.86 -31.60
CA ILE A 4 -13.53 20.88 -31.44
C ILE A 4 -13.26 20.17 -30.11
N GLN A 5 -13.85 20.69 -29.04
CA GLN A 5 -13.85 20.06 -27.74
C GLN A 5 -14.94 18.98 -27.78
N HIS A 6 -14.57 17.75 -28.19
CA HIS A 6 -15.44 16.61 -27.94
C HIS A 6 -15.68 16.55 -26.43
N GLN A 7 -16.93 16.72 -26.00
CA GLN A 7 -17.33 16.54 -24.61
C GLN A 7 -17.30 15.04 -24.29
N THR A 8 -16.11 14.56 -23.93
CA THR A 8 -15.87 13.14 -23.69
C THR A 8 -16.42 12.74 -22.32
N LYS A 9 -17.40 11.84 -22.30
CA LYS A 9 -17.89 11.20 -21.07
C LYS A 9 -16.77 10.46 -20.36
N MET A 10 -16.85 10.36 -19.03
CA MET A 10 -15.93 9.53 -18.25
C MET A 10 -16.05 8.07 -18.70
N ASN A 11 -14.92 7.44 -19.02
CA ASN A 11 -14.90 6.01 -19.37
C ASN A 11 -14.79 5.13 -18.11
N ALA A 12 -14.98 3.82 -18.27
CA ALA A 12 -14.97 2.88 -17.15
C ALA A 12 -13.64 2.88 -16.36
N SER A 13 -12.50 3.00 -17.05
CA SER A 13 -11.18 3.06 -16.40
C SER A 13 -11.01 4.32 -15.56
N GLU A 14 -11.43 5.47 -16.09
CA GLU A 14 -11.44 6.75 -15.38
C GLU A 14 -12.37 6.72 -14.17
N TYR A 15 -13.56 6.13 -14.32
CA TYR A 15 -14.49 5.98 -13.21
C TYR A 15 -13.92 5.09 -12.11
N ALA A 16 -13.32 3.95 -12.47
CA ALA A 16 -12.71 3.03 -11.51
C ALA A 16 -11.61 3.71 -10.69
N VAL A 17 -10.72 4.48 -11.33
CA VAL A 17 -9.62 5.14 -10.59
C VAL A 17 -10.10 6.31 -9.74
N ILE A 18 -11.11 7.08 -10.18
CA ILE A 18 -11.68 8.18 -9.38
C ILE A 18 -12.46 7.62 -8.18
N TRP A 19 -13.27 6.58 -8.38
CA TRP A 19 -13.97 5.87 -7.32
C TRP A 19 -13.00 5.35 -6.27
N SER A 20 -11.98 4.62 -6.73
CA SER A 20 -10.96 4.06 -5.84
C SER A 20 -10.21 5.17 -5.10
N GLN A 21 -9.92 6.28 -5.76
CA GLN A 21 -9.21 7.39 -5.15
C GLN A 21 -10.01 8.02 -4.01
N TYR A 22 -11.30 8.29 -4.22
CA TYR A 22 -12.17 8.83 -3.18
C TYR A 22 -12.21 7.94 -1.93
N ILE A 23 -12.38 6.62 -2.11
CA ILE A 23 -12.38 5.66 -1.00
C ILE A 23 -11.03 5.66 -0.26
N ASN A 24 -9.91 5.68 -0.98
CA ASN A 24 -8.58 5.66 -0.37
C ASN A 24 -8.26 6.97 0.37
N ASP A 25 -8.64 8.12 -0.17
CA ASP A 25 -8.37 9.41 0.47
C ASP A 25 -9.24 9.64 1.70
N SER A 26 -10.50 9.17 1.68
CA SER A 26 -11.36 9.26 2.86
C SER A 26 -10.82 8.42 4.03
N LEU A 27 -10.32 7.21 3.74
CA LEU A 27 -9.57 6.41 4.72
C LEU A 27 -8.30 7.13 5.18
N SER A 28 -7.50 7.63 4.25
CA SER A 28 -6.20 8.24 4.55
C SER A 28 -6.38 9.49 5.42
N SER A 29 -7.42 10.29 5.17
CA SER A 29 -7.76 11.45 5.99
C SER A 29 -8.00 11.06 7.45
N CYS A 30 -8.79 10.01 7.69
CA CYS A 30 -9.04 9.49 9.05
C CYS A 30 -7.74 9.05 9.75
N VAL A 31 -6.88 8.29 9.05
CA VAL A 31 -5.62 7.81 9.62
C VAL A 31 -4.64 8.96 9.89
N LEU A 32 -4.51 9.89 8.95
CA LEU A 32 -3.62 11.05 9.08
C LEU A 32 -4.04 11.98 10.21
N GLN A 33 -5.33 12.26 10.37
CA GLN A 33 -5.84 13.11 11.45
C GLN A 33 -5.47 12.55 12.83
N HIS A 34 -5.68 11.24 13.03
CA HIS A 34 -5.34 10.59 14.30
C HIS A 34 -3.83 10.55 14.54
N MET A 35 -3.04 10.07 13.56
CA MET A 35 -1.59 9.98 13.69
C MET A 35 -0.87 11.34 13.77
N LEU A 36 -1.50 12.41 13.29
CA LEU A 36 -0.98 13.76 13.45
C LEU A 36 -1.22 14.30 14.86
N LYS A 37 -2.40 14.01 15.44
CA LYS A 37 -2.80 14.49 16.77
C LYS A 37 -1.86 13.96 17.87
N ASP A 38 -1.41 12.72 17.72
CA ASP A 38 -0.56 12.03 18.70
C ASP A 38 0.93 12.09 18.35
N ALA A 39 1.34 12.79 17.29
CA ALA A 39 2.74 12.94 16.90
C ALA A 39 3.45 14.01 17.75
N GLU A 40 4.55 13.62 18.40
CA GLU A 40 5.30 14.47 19.33
C GLU A 40 6.52 15.12 18.66
N ASP A 41 7.20 14.37 17.79
CA ASP A 41 8.38 14.84 17.06
C ASP A 41 8.00 15.87 16.00
N LYS A 42 8.52 17.08 16.17
CA LYS A 42 8.21 18.22 15.30
C LYS A 42 8.41 17.93 13.81
N ASN A 43 9.50 17.29 13.41
CA ASN A 43 9.79 17.06 11.99
C ASN A 43 8.82 16.01 11.42
N ILE A 44 8.47 14.99 12.20
CA ILE A 44 7.47 13.99 11.79
C ILE A 44 6.10 14.66 11.67
N ARG A 45 5.73 15.49 12.65
CA ARG A 45 4.48 16.24 12.66
C ARG A 45 4.32 17.12 11.41
N GLU A 46 5.36 17.85 11.02
CA GLU A 46 5.37 18.68 9.79
C GLU A 46 5.14 17.86 8.51
N VAL A 47 5.63 16.62 8.44
CA VAL A 47 5.36 15.73 7.28
C VAL A 47 3.92 15.23 7.28
N PHE A 48 3.35 14.94 8.45
CA PHE A 48 1.93 14.57 8.58
C PHE A 48 0.99 15.73 8.27
N GLU A 49 1.34 16.96 8.67
CA GLU A 49 0.60 18.17 8.28
C GLU A 49 0.55 18.32 6.77
N PHE A 50 1.71 18.22 6.10
CA PHE A 50 1.78 18.23 4.64
C PHE A 50 0.92 17.12 4.01
N ALA A 51 0.98 15.89 4.52
CA ALA A 51 0.17 14.79 3.99
C ALA A 51 -1.34 15.05 4.16
N LEU A 52 -1.75 15.64 5.28
CA LEU A 52 -3.15 15.97 5.55
C LEU A 52 -3.64 17.12 4.63
N GLU A 53 -2.82 18.16 4.43
CA GLU A 53 -3.09 19.27 3.51
C GLU A 53 -3.33 18.82 2.07
N LEU A 54 -2.71 17.70 1.64
CA LEU A 54 -2.95 17.11 0.32
C LEU A 54 -4.30 16.37 0.23
N SER A 55 -4.76 15.76 1.32
CA SER A 55 -5.91 14.84 1.32
C SER A 55 -7.25 15.53 1.03
N GLU A 56 -7.48 16.72 1.60
CA GLU A 56 -8.72 17.46 1.43
C GLU A 56 -8.94 17.93 -0.03
N PRO A 57 -7.97 18.58 -0.70
CA PRO A 57 -8.07 18.90 -2.12
C PRO A 57 -8.34 17.69 -3.01
N HIS A 58 -7.73 16.53 -2.71
CA HIS A 58 -7.93 15.30 -3.49
C HIS A 58 -9.38 14.79 -3.36
N LEU A 59 -9.92 14.74 -2.14
CA LEU A 59 -11.32 14.40 -1.89
C LEU A 59 -12.28 15.35 -2.60
N GLU A 60 -12.06 16.66 -2.50
CA GLU A 60 -12.93 17.63 -3.16
C GLU A 60 -12.83 17.54 -4.69
N LYS A 61 -11.66 17.21 -5.24
CA LYS A 61 -11.47 17.03 -6.68
C LYS A 61 -12.19 15.79 -7.20
N THR A 62 -12.06 14.65 -6.52
CA THR A 62 -12.76 13.40 -6.89
C THR A 62 -14.28 13.57 -6.79
N LYS A 63 -14.78 14.23 -5.74
CA LYS A 63 -16.22 14.59 -5.60
C LYS A 63 -16.72 15.40 -6.80
N LYS A 64 -15.98 16.46 -7.18
CA LYS A 64 -16.35 17.32 -8.31
C LYS A 64 -16.37 16.54 -9.63
N LEU A 65 -15.39 15.68 -9.87
CA LEU A 65 -15.33 14.85 -11.08
C LEU A 65 -16.54 13.90 -11.18
N LEU A 66 -16.87 13.18 -10.10
CA LEU A 66 -18.02 12.28 -10.06
C LEU A 66 -19.34 13.03 -10.27
N LYS A 67 -19.54 14.14 -9.54
CA LYS A 67 -20.74 14.98 -9.68
C LYS A 67 -20.89 15.55 -11.09
N SER A 68 -19.80 15.95 -11.73
CA SER A 68 -19.83 16.50 -13.09
C SER A 68 -20.33 15.50 -14.14
N GLU A 69 -20.24 14.21 -13.85
CA GLU A 69 -20.71 13.12 -14.70
C GLU A 69 -22.02 12.49 -14.20
N ASN A 70 -22.70 13.13 -13.23
CA ASN A 70 -23.88 12.62 -12.54
C ASN A 70 -23.69 11.21 -11.96
N GLN A 71 -22.47 10.89 -11.53
CA GLN A 71 -22.15 9.62 -10.88
C GLN A 71 -22.40 9.71 -9.37
N PRO A 72 -22.83 8.61 -8.72
CA PRO A 72 -22.96 8.56 -7.28
C PRO A 72 -21.61 8.79 -6.61
N LEU A 73 -21.64 9.50 -5.49
CA LEU A 73 -20.50 9.59 -4.59
C LEU A 73 -20.43 8.32 -3.73
N PRO A 74 -19.25 7.72 -3.57
CA PRO A 74 -19.06 6.70 -2.56
C PRO A 74 -19.30 7.28 -1.15
N ILE A 75 -19.68 6.42 -0.21
CA ILE A 75 -19.82 6.79 1.20
C ILE A 75 -18.42 7.00 1.79
N GLY A 76 -17.52 6.05 1.56
CA GLY A 76 -16.14 6.06 2.03
C GLY A 76 -16.05 5.92 3.55
N PHE A 77 -15.12 6.69 4.11
CA PHE A 77 -14.85 6.78 5.54
C PHE A 77 -15.07 8.21 6.03
N SER A 78 -15.45 8.34 7.30
CA SER A 78 -15.78 9.64 7.90
C SER A 78 -15.25 9.75 9.33
N GLU A 79 -15.58 10.84 10.03
CA GLU A 79 -15.29 11.01 11.44
C GLU A 79 -15.86 9.88 12.32
N GLU A 80 -16.90 9.16 11.86
CA GLU A 80 -17.42 7.97 12.56
C GLU A 80 -16.44 6.79 12.56
N ASP A 81 -15.48 6.77 11.64
CA ASP A 81 -14.47 5.73 11.49
C ASP A 81 -13.17 6.02 12.27
N VAL A 82 -13.07 7.18 12.93
CA VAL A 82 -11.91 7.61 13.70
C VAL A 82 -12.30 8.09 15.10
N ASN A 83 -11.67 7.52 16.12
CA ASN A 83 -11.77 8.01 17.48
C ASN A 83 -10.62 8.99 17.72
N ALA A 84 -10.90 10.28 17.57
CA ALA A 84 -9.90 11.33 17.77
C ALA A 84 -9.29 11.28 19.18
N ASP A 85 -10.01 10.82 20.20
CA ASP A 85 -9.56 10.85 21.60
C ASP A 85 -8.90 9.55 22.06
N ALA A 86 -8.76 8.56 21.19
CA ALA A 86 -7.97 7.36 21.50
C ALA A 86 -6.49 7.75 21.75
N PRO A 87 -5.80 7.12 22.72
CA PRO A 87 -4.36 7.23 22.84
C PRO A 87 -3.67 6.62 21.62
N GLY A 88 -2.51 7.18 21.26
CA GLY A 88 -1.73 6.73 20.11
C GLY A 88 -1.37 5.25 20.17
N LEU A 89 -1.74 4.52 19.13
CA LEU A 89 -1.46 3.07 19.00
C LEU A 89 -0.02 2.77 18.55
N PHE A 90 0.62 3.76 17.92
CA PHE A 90 1.95 3.61 17.36
C PHE A 90 2.86 4.75 17.84
N THR A 91 4.15 4.48 18.00
CA THR A 91 5.15 5.53 18.27
C THR A 91 5.45 6.35 17.01
N ASP A 92 6.06 7.52 17.20
CA ASP A 92 6.50 8.37 16.09
C ASP A 92 7.48 7.67 15.14
N ALA A 93 8.32 6.77 15.68
CA ALA A 93 9.25 5.99 14.86
C ALA A 93 8.50 5.14 13.83
N PHE A 94 7.38 4.51 14.22
CA PHE A 94 6.57 3.77 13.26
C PHE A 94 5.71 4.69 12.38
N LYS A 95 5.16 5.79 12.89
CA LYS A 95 4.34 6.72 12.10
C LYS A 95 5.06 7.22 10.85
N ILE A 96 6.33 7.63 10.96
CA ILE A 96 7.09 8.09 9.80
C ILE A 96 7.40 6.95 8.81
N VAL A 97 7.65 5.74 9.31
CA VAL A 97 7.87 4.54 8.48
C VAL A 97 6.60 4.15 7.74
N TYR A 98 5.45 4.19 8.42
CA TYR A 98 4.14 4.00 7.83
C TYR A 98 3.90 5.00 6.70
N LEU A 99 4.09 6.30 6.97
CA LEU A 99 3.84 7.35 5.98
C LEU A 99 4.79 7.26 4.78
N HIS A 100 6.06 6.90 5.00
CA HIS A 100 7.02 6.60 3.93
C HIS A 100 6.53 5.48 3.00
N ILE A 101 6.03 4.38 3.57
CA ILE A 101 5.49 3.27 2.79
C ILE A 101 4.19 3.66 2.10
N MET A 102 3.31 4.45 2.74
CA MET A 102 2.09 4.96 2.11
C MET A 102 2.40 5.88 0.92
N ALA A 103 3.44 6.73 1.01
CA ALA A 103 3.90 7.54 -0.12
C ALA A 103 4.35 6.67 -1.30
N LEU A 104 5.10 5.58 -1.04
CA LEU A 104 5.47 4.60 -2.07
C LEU A 104 4.26 3.88 -2.69
N HIS A 105 3.22 3.58 -1.91
CA HIS A 105 1.96 3.06 -2.46
C HIS A 105 1.30 4.10 -3.37
N GLY A 106 1.19 5.35 -2.93
CA GLY A 106 0.68 6.48 -3.70
C GLY A 106 1.39 6.64 -5.04
N LEU A 107 2.72 6.67 -5.06
CA LEU A 107 3.53 6.76 -6.28
C LEU A 107 3.16 5.70 -7.32
N THR A 108 3.06 4.44 -6.89
CA THR A 108 2.72 3.35 -7.82
C THR A 108 1.28 3.41 -8.30
N ARG A 109 0.34 3.79 -7.42
CA ARG A 109 -1.08 3.88 -7.72
C ARG A 109 -1.36 5.04 -8.68
N TYR A 110 -0.83 6.23 -8.41
CA TYR A 110 -1.05 7.42 -9.23
C TYR A 110 -0.42 7.32 -10.61
N ALA A 111 0.76 6.71 -10.73
CA ALA A 111 1.35 6.41 -12.02
C ALA A 111 0.46 5.46 -12.85
N GLY A 112 -0.06 4.40 -12.20
CA GLY A 112 -1.01 3.48 -12.83
C GLY A 112 -2.31 4.17 -13.26
N ALA A 113 -2.92 4.97 -12.38
CA ALA A 113 -4.13 5.72 -12.69
C ALA A 113 -3.92 6.71 -13.84
N THR A 114 -2.80 7.42 -13.86
CA THR A 114 -2.43 8.34 -14.96
C THR A 114 -2.39 7.61 -16.30
N SER A 115 -1.87 6.37 -16.33
CA SER A 115 -1.69 5.60 -17.57
C SER A 115 -2.99 5.16 -18.25
N VAL A 116 -4.11 5.15 -17.52
CA VAL A 116 -5.43 4.73 -18.04
C VAL A 116 -6.39 5.90 -18.28
N CYS A 117 -5.97 7.14 -18.01
CA CYS A 117 -6.80 8.34 -18.16
C CYS A 117 -6.61 9.02 -19.52
N SER A 118 -7.67 9.06 -20.33
CA SER A 118 -7.67 9.67 -21.67
C SER A 118 -8.15 11.13 -21.63
N ARG A 119 -9.10 11.46 -20.77
CA ARG A 119 -9.58 12.82 -20.53
C ARG A 119 -8.50 13.68 -19.86
N LYS A 120 -8.31 14.88 -20.40
CA LYS A 120 -7.20 15.77 -20.02
C LYS A 120 -7.29 16.23 -18.56
N ASP A 121 -8.47 16.62 -18.09
CA ASP A 121 -8.71 17.08 -16.72
C ASP A 121 -8.41 15.98 -15.68
N ILE A 122 -8.86 14.74 -15.95
CA ILE A 122 -8.61 13.58 -15.08
C ILE A 122 -7.13 13.18 -15.12
N ARG A 123 -6.53 13.14 -16.31
CA ARG A 123 -5.09 12.85 -16.44
C ARG A 123 -4.23 13.89 -15.74
N GLN A 124 -4.54 15.18 -15.88
CA GLN A 124 -3.82 16.26 -15.18
C GLN A 124 -3.96 16.16 -13.67
N TYR A 125 -5.13 15.76 -13.18
CA TYR A 125 -5.33 15.49 -11.75
C TYR A 125 -4.40 14.39 -11.24
N PHE A 126 -4.36 13.21 -11.88
CA PHE A 126 -3.45 12.14 -11.42
C PHE A 126 -1.96 12.45 -11.64
N MET A 127 -1.61 13.27 -12.64
CA MET A 127 -0.25 13.80 -12.76
C MET A 127 0.13 14.68 -11.56
N GLN A 128 -0.80 15.53 -11.09
CA GLN A 128 -0.60 16.33 -9.89
C GLN A 128 -0.44 15.45 -8.65
N CYS A 129 -1.35 14.49 -8.42
CA CYS A 129 -1.23 13.53 -7.30
C CYS A 129 0.09 12.77 -7.33
N THR A 130 0.59 12.41 -8.52
CA THR A 130 1.90 11.76 -8.68
C THR A 130 3.04 12.67 -8.20
N SER A 131 3.03 13.95 -8.58
CA SER A 131 4.04 14.92 -8.16
C SER A 131 4.01 15.17 -6.65
N GLU A 132 2.82 15.30 -6.06
CA GLU A 132 2.66 15.49 -4.62
C GLU A 132 3.09 14.25 -3.81
N ALA A 133 2.81 13.04 -4.33
CA ALA A 133 3.32 11.81 -3.73
C ALA A 133 4.85 11.68 -3.82
N LEU A 134 5.49 12.23 -4.87
CA LEU A 134 6.95 12.29 -4.96
C LEU A 134 7.52 13.20 -3.89
N GLU A 135 6.90 14.36 -3.66
CA GLU A 135 7.32 15.27 -2.60
C GLU A 135 7.13 14.66 -1.20
N LEU A 136 5.98 14.02 -0.95
CA LEU A 136 5.75 13.32 0.32
C LEU A 136 6.77 12.19 0.54
N TYR A 137 7.10 11.44 -0.51
CA TYR A 137 8.14 10.41 -0.45
C TYR A 137 9.51 11.00 -0.11
N ASP A 138 9.89 12.12 -0.71
CA ASP A 138 11.17 12.79 -0.45
C ASP A 138 11.24 13.28 1.00
N ARG A 139 10.22 14.00 1.48
CA ARG A 139 10.12 14.51 2.85
C ARG A 139 10.17 13.38 3.89
N THR A 140 9.38 12.32 3.71
CA THR A 140 9.37 11.17 4.63
C THR A 140 10.73 10.47 4.65
N THR A 141 11.36 10.31 3.48
CA THR A 141 12.68 9.66 3.36
C THR A 141 13.76 10.48 4.08
N GLU A 142 13.80 11.79 3.87
CA GLU A 142 14.77 12.68 4.50
C GLU A 142 14.65 12.64 6.02
N VAL A 143 13.43 12.82 6.56
CA VAL A 143 13.20 12.79 8.01
C VAL A 143 13.57 11.43 8.61
N ALA A 144 13.16 10.34 7.98
CA ALA A 144 13.45 8.99 8.46
C ALA A 144 14.96 8.66 8.41
N LEU A 145 15.69 9.14 7.40
CA LEU A 145 17.14 8.95 7.28
C LEU A 145 17.92 9.83 8.28
N GLN A 146 17.57 11.11 8.42
CA GLN A 146 18.22 12.01 9.36
C GLN A 146 18.12 11.52 10.81
N LYS A 147 16.99 10.89 11.15
CA LYS A 147 16.75 10.30 12.47
C LYS A 147 17.30 8.87 12.62
N GLY A 148 17.87 8.28 11.56
CA GLY A 148 18.38 6.90 11.58
C GLY A 148 17.29 5.85 11.82
N ILE A 149 16.04 6.15 11.44
CA ILE A 149 14.89 5.27 11.66
C ILE A 149 14.88 4.15 10.60
N ILE A 150 15.01 4.51 9.32
CA ILE A 150 14.96 3.52 8.23
C ILE A 150 16.35 3.03 7.81
N ASP A 151 16.44 1.73 7.52
CA ASP A 151 17.63 1.14 6.95
C ASP A 151 17.75 1.41 5.45
N LYS A 152 19.00 1.56 5.00
CA LYS A 152 19.35 1.57 3.58
C LYS A 152 19.44 0.13 3.06
N ALA A 153 19.15 -0.07 1.78
CA ALA A 153 19.41 -1.36 1.13
C ALA A 153 20.90 -1.76 1.23
N PRO A 154 21.24 -3.07 1.21
CA PRO A 154 22.62 -3.53 1.27
C PRO A 154 23.54 -2.92 0.22
N THR A 155 24.70 -2.43 0.66
CA THR A 155 25.75 -1.91 -0.21
C THR A 155 26.66 -3.03 -0.69
N LEU A 156 26.89 -3.12 -2.00
CA LEU A 156 27.80 -4.10 -2.59
C LEU A 156 29.23 -3.55 -2.64
N HIS A 157 30.11 -4.02 -1.77
CA HIS A 157 31.51 -3.55 -1.66
C HIS A 157 32.52 -4.31 -2.55
N ASN A 158 32.07 -5.21 -3.41
CA ASN A 158 32.92 -5.94 -4.34
C ASN A 158 33.16 -5.15 -5.64
N LYS A 159 34.29 -5.42 -6.32
CA LYS A 159 34.58 -4.85 -7.64
C LYS A 159 33.63 -5.41 -8.70
N GLN A 160 32.77 -4.55 -9.26
CA GLN A 160 31.84 -4.93 -10.32
C GLN A 160 32.55 -5.05 -11.68
N LYS A 161 32.13 -6.03 -12.50
CA LYS A 161 32.62 -6.21 -13.87
C LYS A 161 31.46 -6.54 -14.80
N VAL A 162 31.39 -5.85 -15.93
CA VAL A 162 30.46 -6.17 -17.01
C VAL A 162 30.91 -7.47 -17.68
N HIS A 163 30.03 -8.46 -17.73
CA HIS A 163 30.27 -9.73 -18.42
C HIS A 163 28.95 -10.29 -18.94
N PHE A 164 29.04 -11.08 -20.02
CA PHE A 164 27.87 -11.76 -20.58
C PHE A 164 27.62 -13.08 -19.85
N ILE A 165 26.36 -13.30 -19.52
CA ILE A 165 25.88 -14.46 -18.79
C ILE A 165 26.01 -15.72 -19.67
N LYS A 166 26.42 -16.84 -19.07
CA LYS A 166 26.49 -18.18 -19.71
C LYS A 166 25.46 -19.14 -19.12
N ASN A 167 25.37 -20.34 -19.70
CA ASN A 167 24.44 -21.39 -19.31
C ASN A 167 24.42 -21.65 -17.79
N GLY A 168 23.21 -21.72 -17.22
CA GLY A 168 23.00 -22.06 -15.81
C GLY A 168 22.86 -20.89 -14.85
N TYR A 169 22.94 -19.64 -15.32
CA TYR A 169 22.77 -18.45 -14.46
C TYR A 169 21.39 -18.32 -13.81
N MET A 170 20.35 -18.84 -14.46
CA MET A 170 18.98 -18.85 -13.95
C MET A 170 18.69 -20.03 -13.01
N LYS A 171 19.68 -20.87 -12.69
CA LYS A 171 19.48 -22.00 -11.74
C LYS A 171 19.04 -21.46 -10.37
N GLY A 172 18.23 -22.27 -9.68
CA GLY A 172 17.66 -21.92 -8.37
C GLY A 172 17.20 -23.13 -7.55
N TRP A 173 16.76 -24.22 -8.19
CA TRP A 173 16.23 -25.38 -7.45
C TRP A 173 17.29 -26.42 -7.05
N LEU A 174 18.22 -26.74 -7.95
CA LEU A 174 19.25 -27.78 -7.74
C LEU A 174 20.64 -27.27 -8.12
N GLY A 175 21.63 -27.67 -7.33
CA GLY A 175 23.04 -27.31 -7.50
C GLY A 175 23.39 -25.91 -6.98
N LYS A 176 24.64 -25.50 -7.20
CA LYS A 176 25.13 -24.19 -6.75
C LYS A 176 24.38 -23.06 -7.44
N ARG A 177 23.79 -22.16 -6.64
CA ARG A 177 23.15 -20.93 -7.10
C ARG A 177 24.21 -19.84 -7.27
N ARG A 178 23.92 -18.88 -8.14
CA ARG A 178 24.71 -17.64 -8.19
C ARG A 178 24.29 -16.72 -7.03
N PRO A 179 25.15 -15.76 -6.65
CA PRO A 179 24.75 -14.68 -5.76
C PRO A 179 23.51 -13.94 -6.26
N ILE A 180 22.67 -13.49 -5.34
CA ILE A 180 21.58 -12.56 -5.65
C ILE A 180 22.15 -11.27 -6.30
N ASN A 181 21.48 -10.74 -7.32
CA ASN A 181 21.96 -9.55 -8.02
C ASN A 181 21.28 -8.27 -7.50
N ALA A 182 21.79 -7.09 -7.88
CA ALA A 182 21.25 -5.81 -7.41
C ALA A 182 19.78 -5.57 -7.78
N ILE A 183 19.29 -6.10 -8.92
CA ILE A 183 17.88 -6.00 -9.33
C ILE A 183 17.00 -6.80 -8.36
N GLU A 184 17.41 -8.02 -8.04
CA GLU A 184 16.72 -8.89 -7.11
C GLU A 184 16.78 -8.36 -5.67
N ILE A 185 17.94 -7.85 -5.22
CA ILE A 185 18.10 -7.21 -3.89
C ILE A 185 17.14 -6.04 -3.76
N SER A 186 17.05 -5.17 -4.77
CA SER A 186 16.15 -4.01 -4.75
C SER A 186 14.69 -4.43 -4.55
N GLY A 187 14.23 -5.46 -5.27
CA GLY A 187 12.89 -6.00 -5.12
C GLY A 187 12.66 -6.67 -3.76
N VAL A 188 13.60 -7.50 -3.30
CA VAL A 188 13.54 -8.20 -2.01
C VAL A 188 13.46 -7.19 -0.86
N PHE A 189 14.39 -6.23 -0.81
CA PHE A 189 14.46 -5.26 0.29
C PHE A 189 13.20 -4.39 0.37
N LEU A 190 12.71 -3.87 -0.76
CA LEU A 190 11.47 -3.07 -0.80
C LEU A 190 10.25 -3.89 -0.35
N ASN A 191 10.13 -5.13 -0.78
CA ASN A 191 9.03 -6.01 -0.37
C ASN A 191 9.12 -6.38 1.11
N MET A 192 10.32 -6.51 1.68
CA MET A 192 10.49 -6.70 3.13
C MET A 192 10.00 -5.48 3.91
N GLN A 193 10.35 -4.25 3.50
CA GLN A 193 9.87 -3.04 4.18
C GLN A 193 8.34 -2.91 4.13
N LYS A 194 7.73 -3.17 2.96
CA LYS A 194 6.26 -3.16 2.81
C LYS A 194 5.58 -4.28 3.60
N THR A 195 6.23 -5.42 3.77
CA THR A 195 5.70 -6.55 4.56
C THR A 195 5.78 -6.24 6.04
N MET A 196 6.89 -5.65 6.49
CA MET A 196 7.07 -5.23 7.87
C MET A 196 6.01 -4.21 8.32
N VAL A 197 5.68 -3.20 7.51
CA VAL A 197 4.61 -2.25 7.87
C VAL A 197 3.27 -2.95 8.09
N LYS A 198 2.93 -3.95 7.26
CA LYS A 198 1.72 -4.76 7.48
C LYS A 198 1.78 -5.51 8.80
N MET A 199 2.90 -6.18 9.11
CA MET A 199 3.07 -6.91 10.37
C MET A 199 2.77 -6.03 11.60
N VAL A 200 3.27 -4.79 11.59
CA VAL A 200 3.06 -3.85 12.70
C VAL A 200 1.62 -3.35 12.76
N LEU A 201 1.02 -3.00 11.62
CA LEU A 201 -0.39 -2.60 11.55
C LEU A 201 -1.32 -3.74 12.00
N GLU A 202 -1.08 -4.96 11.53
CA GLU A 202 -1.86 -6.16 11.88
C GLU A 202 -1.71 -6.46 13.38
N LEU A 203 -0.52 -6.30 13.96
CA LEU A 203 -0.29 -6.41 15.40
C LEU A 203 -1.12 -5.37 16.18
N GLY A 204 -0.95 -4.09 15.87
CA GLY A 204 -1.67 -3.01 16.55
C GLY A 204 -3.20 -3.11 16.37
N PHE A 205 -3.69 -3.40 15.17
CA PHE A 205 -5.12 -3.53 14.91
C PHE A 205 -5.71 -4.77 15.58
N SER A 206 -4.98 -5.89 15.62
CA SER A 206 -5.42 -7.08 16.39
C SER A 206 -5.58 -6.78 17.88
N GLN A 207 -4.72 -5.91 18.45
CA GLN A 207 -4.80 -5.50 19.85
C GLN A 207 -6.12 -4.77 20.16
N VAL A 208 -6.53 -3.83 19.30
CA VAL A 208 -7.60 -2.87 19.61
C VAL A 208 -8.95 -3.12 18.92
N CYS A 209 -9.01 -3.93 17.87
CA CYS A 209 -10.26 -4.21 17.15
C CYS A 209 -11.33 -4.82 18.07
N LYS A 210 -12.59 -4.47 17.84
CA LYS A 210 -13.71 -4.90 18.70
C LYS A 210 -14.25 -6.27 18.30
N SER A 211 -14.28 -6.55 17.00
CA SER A 211 -14.77 -7.81 16.44
C SER A 211 -13.75 -8.94 16.56
N ASN A 212 -14.19 -10.07 17.11
CA ASN A 212 -13.38 -11.29 17.18
C ASN A 212 -13.03 -11.84 15.79
N ASP A 213 -13.95 -11.74 14.81
CA ASP A 213 -13.70 -12.17 13.43
C ASP A 213 -12.58 -11.32 12.79
N VAL A 214 -12.60 -10.00 13.06
CA VAL A 214 -11.56 -9.08 12.58
C VAL A 214 -10.23 -9.37 13.29
N ARG A 215 -10.25 -9.58 14.61
CA ARG A 215 -9.05 -9.94 15.38
C ARG A 215 -8.38 -11.20 14.83
N ALA A 216 -9.15 -12.27 14.64
CA ALA A 216 -8.66 -13.53 14.08
C ALA A 216 -8.14 -13.36 12.65
N TYR A 217 -8.76 -12.48 11.84
CA TYR A 217 -8.24 -12.13 10.53
C TYR A 217 -6.86 -11.46 10.61
N MET A 218 -6.71 -10.44 11.46
CA MET A 218 -5.44 -9.72 11.65
C MET A 218 -4.31 -10.65 12.09
N GLU A 219 -4.59 -11.56 13.02
CA GLU A 219 -3.60 -12.55 13.49
C GLU A 219 -3.14 -13.50 12.38
N ARG A 220 -4.08 -13.99 11.56
CA ARG A 220 -3.75 -14.84 10.39
C ARG A 220 -2.96 -14.09 9.34
N ALA A 221 -3.38 -12.86 9.02
CA ALA A 221 -2.67 -11.99 8.07
C ALA A 221 -1.25 -11.71 8.54
N ARG A 222 -1.06 -11.39 9.82
CA ARG A 222 0.26 -11.21 10.43
C ARG A 222 1.12 -12.45 10.35
N GLY A 223 0.58 -13.61 10.70
CA GLY A 223 1.32 -14.87 10.59
C GLY A 223 1.83 -15.13 9.17
N LEU A 224 1.03 -14.79 8.16
CA LEU A 224 1.44 -14.90 6.77
C LEU A 224 2.53 -13.88 6.40
N CYS A 225 2.37 -12.61 6.80
CA CYS A 225 3.35 -11.56 6.57
C CYS A 225 4.71 -11.89 7.22
N VAL A 226 4.72 -12.43 8.45
CA VAL A 226 5.93 -12.91 9.14
C VAL A 226 6.62 -13.99 8.31
N LYS A 227 5.89 -15.02 7.86
CA LYS A 227 6.42 -16.08 7.00
C LYS A 227 7.04 -15.53 5.72
N HIS A 228 6.38 -14.58 5.05
CA HIS A 228 6.88 -13.96 3.81
C HIS A 228 8.14 -13.14 4.07
N PHE A 229 8.16 -12.38 5.17
CA PHE A 229 9.34 -11.63 5.59
C PHE A 229 10.54 -12.55 5.84
N GLU A 230 10.36 -13.69 6.51
CA GLU A 230 11.42 -14.67 6.76
C GLU A 230 11.96 -15.32 5.48
N ILE A 231 11.08 -15.66 4.54
CA ILE A 231 11.48 -16.18 3.22
C ILE A 231 12.38 -15.16 2.52
N LEU A 232 11.97 -13.89 2.45
CA LEU A 232 12.75 -12.82 1.84
C LEU A 232 14.06 -12.54 2.59
N ALA A 233 14.02 -12.55 3.92
CA ALA A 233 15.19 -12.39 4.78
C ALA A 233 16.23 -13.48 4.51
N SER A 234 15.80 -14.73 4.29
CA SER A 234 16.71 -15.83 4.01
C SER A 234 17.53 -15.61 2.72
N LEU A 235 16.95 -14.95 1.71
CA LEU A 235 17.64 -14.65 0.44
C LEU A 235 18.79 -13.65 0.62
N LEU A 236 18.62 -12.66 1.51
CA LEU A 236 19.68 -11.70 1.83
C LEU A 236 20.74 -12.32 2.75
N LYS A 237 20.30 -13.09 3.76
CA LYS A 237 21.19 -13.75 4.72
C LYS A 237 22.07 -14.82 4.07
N GLU A 238 21.59 -15.54 3.05
CA GLU A 238 22.39 -16.49 2.25
C GLU A 238 23.66 -15.82 1.69
N GLU A 239 23.61 -14.52 1.44
CA GLU A 239 24.68 -13.73 0.81
C GLU A 239 25.39 -12.82 1.83
N ASN A 240 25.15 -13.03 3.12
CA ASN A 240 25.67 -12.21 4.24
C ASN A 240 25.28 -10.73 4.13
N LEU A 241 24.10 -10.44 3.58
CA LEU A 241 23.53 -9.09 3.50
C LEU A 241 22.59 -8.85 4.67
N HIS A 242 22.52 -7.60 5.14
CA HIS A 242 21.61 -7.23 6.21
C HIS A 242 20.15 -7.20 5.72
N VAL A 243 19.24 -7.32 6.68
CA VAL A 243 17.79 -7.23 6.48
C VAL A 243 17.28 -5.93 7.13
N PRO A 244 16.18 -5.33 6.64
CA PRO A 244 15.60 -4.16 7.29
C PRO A 244 15.12 -4.50 8.71
N LYS A 245 15.23 -3.53 9.61
CA LYS A 245 14.68 -3.54 10.97
C LYS A 245 13.16 -3.76 10.95
N VAL A 246 12.68 -4.47 11.97
CA VAL A 246 11.25 -4.62 12.29
C VAL A 246 10.84 -3.64 13.39
N PHE A 247 9.57 -3.23 13.38
CA PHE A 247 9.04 -2.15 14.23
C PHE A 247 7.87 -2.61 15.10
N GLU A 248 7.77 -3.90 15.40
CA GLU A 248 6.67 -4.43 16.23
C GLU A 248 6.72 -3.91 17.67
N SER A 249 7.90 -3.55 18.17
CA SER A 249 8.09 -2.87 19.46
C SER A 249 7.55 -1.44 19.49
N GLU A 250 7.15 -0.89 18.35
CA GLU A 250 6.59 0.46 18.24
C GLU A 250 5.05 0.48 18.37
N VAL A 251 4.43 -0.68 18.61
CA VAL A 251 3.03 -0.76 19.04
C VAL A 251 2.97 -0.45 20.53
N THR A 252 2.13 0.51 20.93
CA THR A 252 1.97 0.94 22.33
C THR A 252 1.09 -0.03 23.12
N ASP A 253 0.90 0.22 24.42
CA ASP A 253 -0.02 -0.53 25.28
C ASP A 253 -1.48 -0.03 25.19
N SER A 254 -1.79 0.88 24.26
CA SER A 254 -3.14 1.40 24.06
C SER A 254 -4.13 0.30 23.69
N THR A 255 -5.22 0.18 24.45
CA THR A 255 -6.30 -0.79 24.19
C THR A 255 -7.55 -0.13 23.62
N VAL A 256 -7.54 1.18 23.44
CA VAL A 256 -8.67 1.95 22.90
C VAL A 256 -8.51 2.03 21.38
N PRO A 257 -9.49 1.56 20.59
CA PRO A 257 -9.39 1.59 19.14
C PRO A 257 -9.39 3.03 18.62
N PRO A 258 -8.36 3.44 17.86
CA PRO A 258 -8.34 4.74 17.19
C PRO A 258 -9.16 4.74 15.90
N PHE A 259 -9.47 3.57 15.35
CA PHE A 259 -10.20 3.41 14.10
C PHE A 259 -11.32 2.37 14.23
N SER A 260 -12.33 2.46 13.36
CA SER A 260 -13.37 1.44 13.27
C SER A 260 -12.82 0.10 12.74
N ASP A 261 -13.49 -1.00 13.11
CA ASP A 261 -13.16 -2.33 12.57
C ASP A 261 -13.27 -2.36 11.03
N LYS A 262 -14.22 -1.60 10.46
CA LYS A 262 -14.39 -1.38 9.02
C LYS A 262 -13.13 -0.78 8.40
N LEU A 263 -12.63 0.32 8.95
CA LEU A 263 -11.44 1.00 8.46
C LEU A 263 -10.20 0.11 8.56
N MET A 264 -9.97 -0.50 9.73
CA MET A 264 -8.82 -1.36 9.95
C MET A 264 -8.81 -2.56 8.99
N LEU A 265 -9.96 -3.23 8.83
CA LEU A 265 -10.08 -4.37 7.92
C LEU A 265 -9.89 -3.97 6.45
N PHE A 266 -10.50 -2.87 6.02
CA PHE A 266 -10.33 -2.36 4.66
C PHE A 266 -8.87 -2.01 4.38
N HIS A 267 -8.20 -1.34 5.33
CA HIS A 267 -6.81 -0.94 5.18
C HIS A 267 -5.89 -2.15 4.97
N ILE A 268 -5.96 -3.15 5.86
CA ILE A 268 -5.14 -4.36 5.76
C ILE A 268 -5.46 -5.15 4.49
N THR A 269 -6.73 -5.36 4.18
CA THR A 269 -7.15 -6.08 2.97
C THR A 269 -6.64 -5.38 1.70
N GLY A 270 -6.70 -4.05 1.65
CA GLY A 270 -6.17 -3.26 0.55
C GLY A 270 -4.65 -3.35 0.40
N LEU A 271 -3.90 -3.31 1.51
CA LEU A 271 -2.44 -3.44 1.50
C LEU A 271 -1.98 -4.85 1.09
N LEU A 272 -2.70 -5.90 1.52
CA LEU A 272 -2.47 -7.27 1.07
C LEU A 272 -2.75 -7.38 -0.43
N SER A 273 -3.89 -6.88 -0.91
CA SER A 273 -4.22 -6.87 -2.35
C SER A 273 -3.15 -6.16 -3.18
N ALA A 274 -2.64 -5.02 -2.71
CA ALA A 274 -1.56 -4.30 -3.37
C ALA A 274 -0.25 -5.10 -3.45
N ALA A 275 0.02 -5.97 -2.45
CA ALA A 275 1.22 -6.79 -2.43
C ALA A 275 1.30 -7.76 -3.62
N ILE A 276 0.15 -8.23 -4.14
CA ILE A 276 0.08 -9.11 -5.33
C ILE A 276 0.82 -8.48 -6.53
N SER A 277 0.61 -7.17 -6.75
CA SER A 277 1.26 -6.43 -7.82
C SER A 277 2.77 -6.31 -7.62
N TYR A 278 3.22 -6.01 -6.40
CA TYR A 278 4.65 -5.82 -6.11
C TYR A 278 5.44 -7.13 -6.15
N TYR A 279 4.86 -8.22 -5.66
CA TYR A 279 5.43 -9.56 -5.77
C TYR A 279 5.42 -10.04 -7.22
N GLY A 280 4.37 -9.76 -7.99
CA GLY A 280 4.33 -10.02 -9.43
C GLY A 280 5.44 -9.30 -10.19
N LYS A 281 5.65 -8.00 -9.91
CA LYS A 281 6.76 -7.22 -10.46
C LYS A 281 8.12 -7.81 -10.06
N ALA A 282 8.31 -8.16 -8.79
CA ALA A 282 9.57 -8.72 -8.31
C ALA A 282 9.86 -10.08 -8.94
N ALA A 283 8.85 -10.94 -9.10
CA ALA A 283 8.98 -12.19 -9.85
C ALA A 283 9.40 -11.93 -11.31
N ALA A 284 8.75 -10.99 -12.00
CA ALA A 284 9.03 -10.67 -13.39
C ALA A 284 10.45 -10.14 -13.64
N LEU A 285 11.01 -9.41 -12.67
CA LEU A 285 12.37 -8.85 -12.74
C LEU A 285 13.46 -9.79 -12.23
N SER A 286 13.07 -10.89 -11.57
CA SER A 286 14.01 -11.87 -11.01
C SER A 286 14.46 -12.87 -12.07
N GLN A 287 15.72 -13.26 -12.01
CA GLN A 287 16.33 -14.22 -12.95
C GLN A 287 16.63 -15.56 -12.27
N ARG A 288 16.81 -15.57 -10.94
CA ARG A 288 16.95 -16.77 -10.11
C ARG A 288 15.59 -17.48 -9.97
N ARG A 289 15.49 -18.73 -10.43
CA ARG A 289 14.24 -19.51 -10.42
C ARG A 289 13.65 -19.70 -9.02
N ASP A 290 14.47 -19.85 -7.99
CA ASP A 290 14.02 -19.97 -6.60
C ASP A 290 13.34 -18.69 -6.10
N ILE A 291 13.88 -17.52 -6.46
CA ILE A 291 13.28 -16.21 -6.12
C ILE A 291 11.94 -16.04 -6.85
N VAL A 292 11.89 -16.36 -8.15
CA VAL A 292 10.64 -16.34 -8.92
C VAL A 292 9.59 -17.26 -8.28
N SER A 293 9.95 -18.51 -7.98
CA SER A 293 9.04 -19.48 -7.34
C SER A 293 8.56 -19.00 -5.96
N ALA A 294 9.44 -18.40 -5.15
CA ALA A 294 9.06 -17.84 -3.86
C ALA A 294 7.99 -16.76 -4.01
N TYR A 295 8.20 -15.77 -4.89
CA TYR A 295 7.22 -14.71 -5.13
C TYR A 295 5.90 -15.25 -5.72
N THR A 296 5.96 -16.19 -6.67
CA THR A 296 4.74 -16.81 -7.23
C THR A 296 3.91 -17.51 -6.15
N ARG A 297 4.56 -18.28 -5.27
CA ARG A 297 3.87 -18.93 -4.15
C ARG A 297 3.28 -17.91 -3.19
N MET A 298 4.07 -16.91 -2.78
CA MET A 298 3.63 -15.86 -1.86
C MET A 298 2.43 -15.09 -2.44
N ASN A 299 2.40 -14.85 -3.76
CA ASN A 299 1.26 -14.24 -4.43
C ASN A 299 -0.05 -15.02 -4.27
N VAL A 300 -0.01 -16.35 -4.43
CA VAL A 300 -1.20 -17.18 -4.22
C VAL A 300 -1.67 -17.10 -2.78
N GLU A 301 -0.75 -17.16 -1.82
CA GLU A 301 -1.08 -17.06 -0.40
C GLU A 301 -1.68 -15.69 -0.04
N ILE A 302 -1.13 -14.59 -0.59
CA ILE A 302 -1.69 -13.23 -0.42
C ILE A 302 -3.09 -13.12 -1.04
N ALA A 303 -3.31 -13.69 -2.23
CA ALA A 303 -4.61 -13.62 -2.90
C ALA A 303 -5.71 -14.26 -2.05
N LEU A 304 -5.43 -15.42 -1.44
CA LEU A 304 -6.38 -16.11 -0.57
C LEU A 304 -6.70 -15.32 0.70
N ILE A 305 -5.70 -14.78 1.39
CA ILE A 305 -5.98 -13.98 2.62
C ILE A 305 -6.63 -12.63 2.30
N ALA A 306 -6.37 -12.05 1.12
CA ALA A 306 -7.06 -10.84 0.68
C ALA A 306 -8.54 -11.12 0.36
N GLU A 307 -8.82 -12.25 -0.27
CA GLU A 307 -10.19 -12.72 -0.51
C GLU A 307 -10.96 -12.92 0.80
N ASP A 308 -10.37 -13.60 1.79
CA ASP A 308 -10.96 -13.76 3.13
C ASP A 308 -11.34 -12.42 3.76
N GLY A 309 -10.46 -11.42 3.65
CA GLY A 309 -10.70 -10.07 4.17
C GLY A 309 -11.87 -9.38 3.46
N MET A 310 -11.93 -9.52 2.14
CA MET A 310 -13.03 -8.99 1.32
C MET A 310 -14.36 -9.68 1.65
N GLN A 311 -14.37 -11.01 1.78
CA GLN A 311 -15.56 -11.76 2.20
C GLN A 311 -16.04 -11.32 3.59
N LEU A 312 -15.12 -11.06 4.52
CA LEU A 312 -15.45 -10.54 5.84
C LEU A 312 -16.05 -9.13 5.77
N MET A 313 -15.53 -8.24 4.91
CA MET A 313 -16.14 -6.93 4.68
C MET A 313 -17.56 -7.05 4.08
N ILE A 314 -17.75 -7.94 3.10
CA ILE A 314 -19.06 -8.19 2.48
C ILE A 314 -20.07 -8.71 3.52
N LYS A 315 -19.66 -9.69 4.34
CA LYS A 315 -20.48 -10.25 5.43
C LYS A 315 -20.99 -9.17 6.39
N ASN A 316 -20.19 -8.14 6.64
CA ASN A 316 -20.53 -7.02 7.54
C ASN A 316 -21.13 -5.80 6.83
N ALA A 317 -21.43 -5.88 5.52
CA ALA A 317 -21.89 -4.75 4.71
C ALA A 317 -20.94 -3.53 4.75
N TRP A 318 -19.64 -3.80 4.78
CA TRP A 318 -18.56 -2.81 4.87
C TRP A 318 -17.86 -2.53 3.54
N PHE A 319 -18.16 -3.32 2.51
CA PHE A 319 -17.58 -3.16 1.19
C PHE A 319 -18.58 -2.51 0.23
N GLU A 320 -18.27 -1.30 -0.21
CA GLU A 320 -19.06 -0.62 -1.24
C GLU A 320 -18.78 -1.24 -2.61
N ALA A 321 -19.85 -1.64 -3.31
CA ALA A 321 -19.73 -2.18 -4.66
C ALA A 321 -19.15 -1.12 -5.61
N PRO A 322 -18.05 -1.42 -6.32
CA PRO A 322 -17.53 -0.52 -7.34
C PRO A 322 -18.52 -0.34 -8.51
N PRO A 323 -18.33 0.71 -9.33
CA PRO A 323 -19.12 0.89 -10.54
C PRO A 323 -19.03 -0.33 -11.46
N ALA A 324 -20.18 -0.81 -11.93
CA ALA A 324 -20.30 -2.03 -12.72
C ALA A 324 -21.00 -1.77 -14.06
N ALA A 325 -20.80 -2.69 -15.01
CA ALA A 325 -21.60 -2.74 -16.23
C ALA A 325 -23.06 -3.11 -15.91
N ALA A 326 -23.99 -2.74 -16.78
CA ALA A 326 -25.38 -3.14 -16.65
C ALA A 326 -25.52 -4.66 -16.80
N ASP A 327 -26.26 -5.28 -15.87
CA ASP A 327 -26.67 -6.68 -15.99
C ASP A 327 -27.91 -6.76 -16.88
N HIS A 328 -27.69 -6.95 -18.19
CA HIS A 328 -28.77 -7.05 -19.16
C HIS A 328 -29.67 -8.29 -18.96
N GLU A 329 -29.17 -9.35 -18.31
CA GLU A 329 -29.98 -10.53 -18.01
C GLU A 329 -30.93 -10.28 -16.84
N ALA A 330 -30.50 -9.53 -15.84
CA ALA A 330 -31.37 -9.06 -14.76
C ALA A 330 -32.41 -8.06 -15.27
N LEU A 331 -32.00 -7.07 -16.07
CA LEU A 331 -32.89 -6.05 -16.65
C LEU A 331 -33.97 -6.65 -17.57
N ALA A 332 -33.66 -7.75 -18.28
CA ALA A 332 -34.64 -8.43 -19.13
C ALA A 332 -35.74 -9.16 -18.34
N LYS A 333 -35.59 -9.30 -17.01
CA LYS A 333 -36.54 -9.96 -16.10
C LYS A 333 -37.37 -8.98 -15.26
N GLU A 334 -37.09 -7.67 -15.34
CA GLU A 334 -37.88 -6.60 -14.71
C GLU A 334 -39.14 -6.26 -15.51
#